data_AF-A0A969R6A7-F1
#
_entry.id   AF-A0A969R6A7-F1
#
_cell.length_a   1.000
_cell.length_b   1.000
_cell.length_c   1.000
_cell.angle_alpha   90.00
_cell.angle_beta   90.00
_cell.angle_gamma   90.00
#
_symmetry.space_group_name_H-M   'P 1'
#
loop_
_entity.id
_entity.type
_entity.pdbx_description
1 polymer ?
#
loop_
_entity_poly.entity_id
_entity_poly.type
_entity_poly.pdbx_seq_one_letter_code
_entity_poly.pdbx_strand_id
1 'polypeptide(L)'
;MQKFIFSLSLAIGLTTLTIGQAAIAQQTTTRTGPYGNTLPSNRSVNNGVQTTTRTGPKGNSAVTNRSVNNGVQTTTRTGPYGNTQTTQRSISH
;
A
#
# COMPACT_ATOMS: atom_id res chain seq x y z
N MET A 1 17.48 15.53 -29.66
CA MET A 1 16.23 14.80 -29.34
C MET A 1 16.53 13.82 -28.21
N GLN A 2 16.20 14.18 -26.97
CA GLN A 2 16.51 13.38 -25.77
C GLN A 2 15.46 12.29 -25.57
N LYS A 3 15.87 11.03 -25.67
CA LYS A 3 14.99 9.85 -25.52
C LYS A 3 14.82 9.55 -24.02
N PHE A 4 13.66 9.90 -23.46
CA PHE A 4 13.28 9.48 -22.10
C PHE A 4 12.82 8.01 -22.15
N ILE A 5 13.67 7.09 -21.68
CA ILE A 5 13.31 5.69 -21.48
C ILE A 5 12.62 5.60 -20.11
N PHE A 6 11.29 5.53 -20.11
CA PHE A 6 10.53 5.18 -18.91
C PHE A 6 10.73 3.68 -18.63
N SER A 7 11.57 3.35 -17.65
CA SER A 7 11.70 1.98 -17.15
C SER A 7 10.50 1.64 -16.25
N LEU A 8 9.54 0.90 -16.80
CA LEU A 8 8.42 0.33 -16.05
C LEU A 8 8.87 -0.98 -15.38
N SER A 9 9.42 -0.90 -14.18
CA SER A 9 9.78 -2.08 -13.38
C SER A 9 8.53 -2.66 -12.69
N LEU A 10 7.95 -3.68 -13.31
CA LEU A 10 6.86 -4.47 -12.71
C LEU A 10 7.45 -5.60 -11.86
N ALA A 11 7.67 -5.34 -10.57
CA ALA A 11 8.09 -6.37 -9.62
C ALA A 11 6.88 -7.20 -9.17
N ILE A 12 6.65 -8.35 -9.83
CA ILE A 12 5.67 -9.36 -9.40
C ILE A 12 6.33 -10.22 -8.32
N GLY A 13 6.30 -9.77 -7.07
CA GLY A 13 6.66 -10.58 -5.91
C GLY A 13 5.44 -11.36 -5.41
N LEU A 14 5.08 -12.46 -6.09
CA LEU A 14 4.04 -13.39 -5.63
C LEU A 14 4.71 -14.63 -5.03
N THR A 15 4.86 -14.66 -3.71
CA THR A 15 5.15 -15.88 -2.95
C THR A 15 3.94 -16.25 -2.09
N THR A 16 3.20 -17.27 -2.54
CA THR A 16 2.13 -18.02 -1.83
C THR A 16 2.74 -18.86 -0.70
N LEU A 17 2.11 -19.38 0.37
CA LEU A 17 0.75 -19.88 0.72
C LEU A 17 0.81 -20.17 2.26
N THR A 18 -0.21 -20.08 3.14
CA THR A 18 -1.24 -21.12 3.38
C THR A 18 -2.39 -20.70 4.33
N ILE A 19 -3.61 -21.04 3.87
CA ILE A 19 -4.83 -21.60 4.52
C ILE A 19 -5.46 -20.88 5.73
N GLY A 20 -6.51 -20.14 5.41
CA GLY A 20 -7.66 -19.90 6.29
C GLY A 20 -8.83 -19.44 5.43
N GLN A 21 -9.77 -20.33 5.15
CA GLN A 21 -11.06 -20.01 4.55
C GLN A 21 -11.86 -19.19 5.59
N ALA A 22 -11.55 -17.90 5.69
CA ALA A 22 -12.32 -16.93 6.43
C ALA A 22 -12.22 -15.61 5.65
N ALA A 23 -13.36 -14.95 5.51
CA ALA A 23 -13.49 -13.70 4.77
C ALA A 23 -12.38 -12.69 5.14
N ILE A 24 -11.62 -12.32 4.12
CA ILE A 24 -10.59 -11.30 3.98
C ILE A 24 -10.64 -10.20 5.06
N ALA A 25 -9.64 -10.15 5.96
CA ALA A 25 -9.40 -8.97 6.80
C ALA A 25 -7.93 -8.54 6.86
N GLN A 26 -6.96 -9.43 6.60
CA GLN A 26 -5.53 -9.10 6.61
C GLN A 26 -4.75 -9.90 5.56
N GLN A 27 -3.85 -9.24 4.84
CA GLN A 27 -2.98 -9.78 3.80
C GLN A 27 -1.56 -9.23 4.01
N THR A 28 -0.56 -10.09 4.04
CA THR A 28 0.86 -9.71 4.06
C THR A 28 1.51 -10.07 2.74
N THR A 29 2.18 -9.10 2.12
CA THR A 29 3.00 -9.32 0.92
C THR A 29 4.40 -8.76 1.14
N THR A 30 5.34 -9.12 0.27
CA THR A 30 6.68 -8.54 0.24
C THR A 30 6.84 -7.63 -0.98
N ARG A 31 7.77 -6.69 -0.89
CA ARG A 31 8.13 -5.71 -1.91
C ARG A 31 9.64 -5.60 -1.96
N THR A 32 10.20 -5.46 -3.16
CA THR A 32 11.60 -5.07 -3.33
C THR A 32 11.78 -3.60 -2.94
N GLY A 33 12.66 -3.34 -1.99
CA GLY A 33 13.06 -2.04 -1.48
C GLY A 33 14.39 -1.56 -2.07
N PRO A 34 14.93 -0.45 -1.53
CA PRO A 34 16.24 0.07 -1.95
C PRO A 34 17.32 -0.99 -1.85
N TYR A 35 18.22 -1.03 -2.83
CA TYR A 35 19.34 -1.98 -2.91
C TYR A 35 18.93 -3.47 -2.99
N GLY A 36 17.71 -3.77 -3.46
CA GLY A 36 17.26 -5.15 -3.64
C GLY A 36 16.74 -5.83 -2.37
N ASN A 37 16.63 -5.10 -1.26
CA ASN A 37 16.15 -5.65 0.02
C ASN A 37 14.67 -6.04 -0.06
N THR A 38 14.29 -7.16 0.56
CA THR A 38 12.89 -7.57 0.66
C THR A 38 12.23 -6.89 1.87
N LEU A 39 11.13 -6.18 1.66
CA LEU A 39 10.42 -5.40 2.68
C LEU A 39 8.95 -5.82 2.78
N PRO A 40 8.38 -5.94 3.99
CA PRO A 40 7.00 -6.35 4.15
C PRO A 40 5.99 -5.23 3.80
N SER A 41 4.78 -5.64 3.48
CA SER A 41 3.66 -4.81 3.09
C SER A 41 2.38 -5.46 3.57
N ASN A 42 1.78 -4.90 4.61
CA ASN A 42 0.58 -5.46 5.22
C ASN A 42 -0.62 -4.63 4.77
N ARG A 43 -1.70 -5.30 4.35
CA ARG A 43 -2.97 -4.69 4.02
C ARG A 43 -4.04 -5.29 4.91
N SER A 44 -4.90 -4.47 5.45
CA SER A 44 -6.09 -4.91 6.15
C SER A 44 -7.30 -4.13 5.70
N VAL A 45 -8.48 -4.74 5.83
CA VAL A 45 -9.75 -4.07 5.58
C VAL A 45 -10.62 -4.28 6.82
N ASN A 46 -11.11 -3.19 7.39
CA ASN A 46 -11.99 -3.22 8.54
C ASN A 46 -13.03 -2.11 8.38
N ASN A 47 -14.32 -2.46 8.52
CA ASN A 47 -15.44 -1.52 8.44
C ASN A 47 -15.39 -0.59 7.20
N GLY A 48 -15.08 -1.15 6.02
CA GLY A 48 -15.01 -0.39 4.77
C GLY A 48 -13.78 0.52 4.63
N VAL A 49 -12.86 0.50 5.59
CA VAL A 49 -11.58 1.20 5.52
C VAL A 49 -10.47 0.21 5.19
N GLN A 50 -9.74 0.47 4.12
CA GLN A 50 -8.53 -0.27 3.79
C GLN A 50 -7.31 0.43 4.39
N THR A 51 -6.58 -0.27 5.24
CA THR A 51 -5.28 0.16 5.77
C THR A 51 -4.16 -0.57 5.04
N THR A 52 -3.08 0.12 4.71
CA THR A 52 -1.87 -0.50 4.16
C THR A 52 -0.65 0.04 4.85
N THR A 53 0.09 -0.83 5.55
CA THR A 53 1.34 -0.51 6.24
C THR A 53 2.52 -1.04 5.44
N ARG A 54 3.48 -0.16 5.18
CA ARG A 54 4.71 -0.46 4.46
C ARG A 54 5.89 -0.18 5.38
N THR A 55 6.56 -1.22 5.83
CA THR A 55 7.78 -1.08 6.63
C THR A 55 8.97 -0.94 5.70
N GLY A 56 9.76 0.11 5.93
CA GLY A 56 10.98 0.45 5.23
C GLY A 56 12.22 -0.08 5.96
N PRO A 57 13.40 0.20 5.39
CA PRO A 57 14.66 -0.08 6.05
C PRO A 57 14.74 0.58 7.44
N LYS A 58 15.37 -0.09 8.41
CA LYS A 58 15.51 0.37 9.81
C LYS A 58 14.20 0.45 10.62
N GLY A 59 13.13 -0.21 10.19
CA GLY A 59 11.86 -0.32 10.93
C GLY A 59 10.88 0.84 10.71
N ASN A 60 11.32 1.90 10.01
CA ASN A 60 10.51 3.06 9.67
C ASN A 60 9.31 2.67 8.81
N SER A 61 8.08 2.95 9.23
CA SER A 61 6.86 2.49 8.55
C SER A 61 6.01 3.63 8.02
N ALA A 62 5.47 3.48 6.82
CA ALA A 62 4.46 4.37 6.26
C ALA A 62 3.09 3.68 6.23
N VAL A 63 2.04 4.41 6.57
CA VAL A 63 0.66 3.91 6.60
C VAL A 63 -0.17 4.65 5.56
N THR A 64 -1.03 3.94 4.84
CA THR A 64 -2.02 4.52 3.94
C THR A 64 -3.39 3.97 4.28
N ASN A 65 -4.32 4.86 4.65
CA ASN A 65 -5.71 4.54 4.89
C ASN A 65 -6.55 5.04 3.73
N ARG A 66 -7.46 4.21 3.24
CA ARG A 66 -8.45 4.56 2.21
C ARG A 66 -9.84 4.20 2.68
N SER A 67 -10.75 5.14 2.53
CA SER A 67 -12.17 4.91 2.75
C SER A 67 -12.96 5.53 1.60
N VAL A 68 -14.12 4.96 1.33
CA VAL A 68 -15.09 5.50 0.39
C VAL A 68 -16.36 5.80 1.17
N ASN A 69 -16.85 7.02 1.03
CA ASN A 69 -18.12 7.44 1.60
C ASN A 69 -18.82 8.36 0.60
N ASN A 70 -20.10 8.08 0.31
CA ASN A 70 -20.95 8.89 -0.57
C ASN A 70 -20.29 9.28 -1.91
N GLY A 71 -19.64 8.33 -2.58
CA GLY A 71 -18.99 8.59 -3.88
C GLY A 71 -17.71 9.45 -3.78
N VAL A 72 -17.15 9.65 -2.60
CA VAL A 72 -15.85 10.29 -2.40
C VAL A 72 -14.88 9.30 -1.77
N GLN A 73 -13.72 9.13 -2.40
CA GLN A 73 -12.62 8.38 -1.83
C GLN A 73 -11.69 9.32 -1.06
N THR A 74 -11.56 9.09 0.24
CA THR A 74 -10.56 9.75 1.08
C THR A 74 -9.33 8.85 1.18
N THR A 75 -8.14 9.42 1.00
CA THR A 75 -6.86 8.73 1.20
C THR A 75 -5.99 9.54 2.14
N THR A 76 -5.66 8.96 3.30
CA THR A 76 -4.71 9.54 4.26
C THR A 76 -3.43 8.74 4.22
N ARG A 77 -2.29 9.42 4.09
CA ARG A 77 -0.95 8.84 4.09
C ARG A 77 -0.16 9.43 5.24
N THR A 78 0.39 8.58 6.09
CA THR A 78 1.28 8.96 7.19
C THR A 78 2.65 8.37 6.94
N GLY A 79 3.66 9.22 6.84
CA GLY A 79 5.05 8.83 6.64
C GLY A 79 5.71 8.33 7.93
N PRO A 80 6.95 7.80 7.83
CA PRO A 80 7.68 7.21 8.95
C PRO A 80 8.02 8.17 10.08
N TYR A 81 7.95 9.48 9.85
CA TYR A 81 8.20 10.52 10.84
C TYR A 81 6.90 11.23 11.27
N GLY A 82 5.74 10.60 11.08
CA GLY A 82 4.44 11.14 11.50
C GLY A 82 3.81 12.19 10.55
N ASN A 83 4.57 12.70 9.58
CA ASN A 83 4.04 13.61 8.56
C ASN A 83 2.84 12.99 7.84
N THR A 84 1.71 13.69 7.86
CA THR A 84 0.43 13.18 7.35
C THR A 84 -0.11 14.06 6.23
N GLN A 85 -0.58 13.43 5.16
CA GLN A 85 -1.25 14.08 4.04
C GLN A 85 -2.59 13.38 3.76
N THR A 86 -3.65 14.17 3.61
CA THR A 86 -4.97 13.68 3.21
C THR A 86 -5.35 14.24 1.85
N THR A 87 -5.84 13.36 0.98
CA THR A 87 -6.35 13.70 -0.36
C THR A 87 -7.74 13.12 -0.52
N GLN A 88 -8.67 13.89 -1.07
CA GLN A 88 -10.02 13.44 -1.41
C GLN A 88 -10.21 13.51 -2.92
N ARG A 89 -10.93 12.55 -3.48
CA ARG A 89 -11.33 12.56 -4.88
C ARG A 89 -12.75 12.02 -5.02
N SER A 90 -13.56 12.67 -5.85
CA SER A 90 -14.83 12.09 -6.29
C SER A 90 -14.56 10.85 -7.14
N ILE A 91 -15.35 9.82 -6.93
CA ILE A 91 -15.34 8.58 -7.72
C ILE A 91 -16.70 8.50 -8.41
N SER A 92 -16.76 9.11 -9.60
CA SER A 92 -17.85 8.89 -10.55
C SER A 92 -17.71 7.49 -11.14
N HIS A 93 -18.80 6.72 -11.15
CA HIS A 93 -18.90 5.46 -11.87
C HIS A 93 -19.43 5.70 -13.27
#